data_AF-A0A2D8KE23-F1
#
_entry.id   AF-A0A2D8KE23-F1
#
_cell.length_a   1.000
_cell.length_b   1.000
_cell.length_c   1.000
_cell.angle_alpha   90.00
_cell.angle_beta   90.00
_cell.angle_gamma   90.00
#
_symmetry.space_group_name_H-M   'P 1'
#
loop_
_entity.id
_entity.type
_entity.pdbx_description
1 polymer ?
#
loop_
_entity_poly.entity_id
_entity_poly.type
_entity_poly.pdbx_seq_one_letter_code
_entity_poly.pdbx_strand_id
1 'polypeptide(L)'
;MKKNFLTVTFVTIIIISNILLGQDDSPVTLRIPSGIDIELSGEVEMELVDVEGKGGAGNRETFLKKIETRSPYTRIDKAVLDFKVIYSPTISYRFSLRFNDNGAYADKHYLLYKNNDLRLEIGKNRPAVALKRATEAYPLIGTAYWKGRQYHADLSRTSGIFNYGASLALKRPLDYDDAAEDKSFRMLVYGDSEKVDGQTYEIGLRAGMELGIMRFK
;
A
#
# COMPACT_ATOMS: atom_id res chain seq x y z
N MET A 1 38.88 7.69 18.00
CA MET A 1 37.91 7.68 16.88
C MET A 1 37.83 6.38 16.07
N LYS A 2 38.63 5.32 16.32
CA LYS A 2 38.60 4.07 15.51
C LYS A 2 37.51 3.04 15.87
N LYS A 3 36.94 3.08 17.09
CA LYS A 3 35.98 2.06 17.55
C LYS A 3 34.61 2.15 16.87
N ASN A 4 34.12 3.35 16.55
CA ASN A 4 32.78 3.53 15.96
C ASN A 4 32.72 3.16 14.47
N PHE A 5 33.85 3.27 13.75
CA PHE A 5 33.88 2.90 12.33
C PHE A 5 33.74 1.40 12.16
N LEU A 6 34.42 0.61 13.00
CA LEU A 6 34.35 -0.85 12.96
C LEU A 6 32.94 -1.37 13.26
N THR A 7 32.21 -0.73 14.18
CA THR A 7 30.83 -1.11 14.51
C THR A 7 29.87 -0.81 13.36
N VAL A 8 30.03 0.34 12.71
CA VAL A 8 29.22 0.70 11.53
C VAL A 8 29.49 -0.25 10.36
N THR A 9 30.75 -0.63 10.12
CA THR A 9 31.11 -1.59 9.07
C THR A 9 30.58 -3.01 9.38
N PHE A 10 30.56 -3.42 10.65
CA PHE A 10 30.03 -4.73 11.03
C PHE A 10 28.51 -4.79 10.88
N VAL A 11 27.79 -3.72 11.24
CA VAL A 11 26.33 -3.63 11.07
C VAL A 11 25.95 -3.63 9.58
N THR A 12 26.68 -2.90 8.73
CA THR A 12 26.41 -2.92 7.28
C THR A 12 26.72 -4.28 6.64
N ILE A 13 27.77 -4.97 7.08
CA ILE A 13 28.09 -6.33 6.58
C ILE A 13 27.01 -7.34 6.97
N ILE A 14 26.46 -7.28 8.19
CA ILE A 14 25.37 -8.17 8.63
C ILE A 14 24.07 -7.89 7.84
N ILE A 15 23.78 -6.61 7.55
CA ILE A 15 22.61 -6.24 6.74
C ILE A 15 22.78 -6.76 5.29
N ILE A 16 23.97 -6.62 4.71
CA ILE A 16 24.26 -7.08 3.34
C ILE A 16 24.28 -8.60 3.24
N SER A 17 24.80 -9.32 4.24
CA SER A 17 24.84 -10.79 4.22
C SER A 17 23.46 -11.44 4.29
N ASN A 18 22.48 -10.81 4.96
CA ASN A 18 21.09 -11.27 4.97
C ASN A 18 20.37 -11.04 3.62
N ILE A 19 20.82 -10.08 2.82
CA ILE A 19 20.24 -9.82 1.48
C ILE A 19 20.74 -10.85 0.45
N LEU A 20 21.96 -11.37 0.63
CA LEU A 20 22.62 -12.29 -0.32
C LEU A 20 22.38 -13.79 -0.05
N LEU A 21 21.91 -14.16 1.14
CA LEU A 21 21.73 -15.56 1.56
C LEU A 21 20.28 -15.81 1.97
N GLY A 22 19.41 -16.02 0.98
CA GLY A 22 18.04 -16.50 1.18
C GLY A 22 17.09 -15.43 1.72
N GLN A 23 16.26 -14.87 0.84
CA GLN A 23 15.09 -14.10 1.26
C GLN A 23 14.12 -15.06 1.98
N ASP A 24 14.20 -15.05 3.31
CA ASP A 24 13.05 -15.40 4.12
C ASP A 24 12.06 -14.24 3.97
N ASP A 25 10.87 -14.50 3.42
CA ASP A 25 9.78 -13.51 3.31
C ASP A 25 9.27 -13.04 4.69
N SER A 26 9.80 -13.62 5.77
CA SER A 26 9.47 -13.26 7.13
C SER A 26 9.99 -11.86 7.49
N PRO A 27 9.15 -11.02 8.11
CA PRO A 27 9.56 -9.69 8.54
C PRO A 27 10.68 -9.76 9.60
N VAL A 28 11.64 -8.84 9.50
CA VAL A 28 12.69 -8.70 10.51
C VAL A 28 12.07 -8.12 11.77
N THR A 29 12.12 -8.86 12.88
CA THR A 29 11.55 -8.44 14.16
C THR A 29 12.66 -7.99 15.12
N LEU A 30 12.57 -6.76 15.61
CA LEU A 30 13.47 -6.17 16.59
C LEU A 30 12.72 -5.94 17.90
N ARG A 31 13.18 -6.59 18.97
CA ARG A 31 12.61 -6.43 20.31
C ARG A 31 13.40 -5.41 21.12
N ILE A 32 12.77 -4.30 21.49
CA ILE A 32 13.38 -3.27 22.32
C ILE A 32 13.22 -3.69 23.79
N PRO A 33 14.24 -3.49 24.66
CA PRO A 33 14.17 -3.79 26.09
C PRO A 33 12.99 -3.13 26.84
N SER A 34 12.37 -2.09 26.27
CA SER A 34 11.15 -1.46 26.78
C SER A 34 9.89 -2.30 26.60
N GLY A 35 9.98 -3.50 26.00
CA GLY A 35 8.85 -4.39 25.73
C GLY A 35 8.08 -4.06 24.46
N ILE A 36 8.64 -3.22 23.59
CA ILE A 36 8.06 -2.85 22.28
C ILE A 36 8.72 -3.71 21.21
N ASP A 37 7.91 -4.34 20.36
CA ASP A 37 8.40 -5.07 19.20
C ASP A 37 8.24 -4.22 17.94
N ILE A 38 9.24 -4.25 17.05
CA ILE A 38 9.21 -3.59 15.75
C ILE A 38 9.36 -4.65 14.68
N GLU A 39 8.37 -4.78 13.81
CA GLU A 39 8.46 -5.57 12.58
C GLU A 39 8.82 -4.65 11.41
N LEU A 40 9.83 -5.07 10.64
CA LEU A 40 10.28 -4.42 9.41
C LEU A 40 10.05 -5.36 8.24
N SER A 41 9.39 -4.84 7.20
CA SER A 41 9.15 -5.56 5.94
C SER A 41 9.30 -4.60 4.77
N GLY A 42 9.54 -5.12 3.57
CA GLY A 42 9.68 -4.28 2.39
C GLY A 42 9.37 -5.05 1.12
N GLU A 43 9.06 -4.30 0.08
CA GLU A 43 8.69 -4.83 -1.22
C GLU A 43 9.34 -3.96 -2.29
N VAL A 44 10.03 -4.58 -3.23
CA VAL A 44 10.62 -3.91 -4.40
C VAL A 44 10.19 -4.69 -5.63
N GLU A 45 9.48 -4.03 -6.54
CA GLU A 45 9.05 -4.57 -7.82
C GLU A 45 9.85 -3.89 -8.93
N MET A 46 10.49 -4.71 -9.75
CA MET A 46 11.22 -4.28 -10.94
C MET A 46 10.48 -4.77 -12.17
N GLU A 47 10.28 -3.88 -13.13
CA GLU A 47 9.56 -4.18 -14.36
C GLU A 47 10.48 -3.99 -15.57
N LEU A 48 10.42 -4.93 -16.52
CA LEU A 48 11.00 -4.79 -17.85
C LEU A 48 9.89 -4.46 -18.84
N VAL A 49 9.92 -3.26 -19.39
CA VAL A 49 8.93 -2.80 -20.38
C VAL A 49 9.51 -3.01 -21.77
N ASP A 50 8.92 -3.93 -22.53
CA ASP A 50 9.20 -4.11 -23.96
C ASP A 50 8.20 -3.33 -24.82
N VAL A 51 8.70 -2.31 -25.51
CA VAL A 51 7.94 -1.38 -26.36
C VAL A 51 7.82 -1.84 -27.82
N GLU A 52 8.49 -2.93 -28.23
CA GLU A 52 8.60 -3.37 -29.63
C GLU A 52 7.96 -4.74 -29.94
N GLY A 53 7.09 -5.27 -29.07
CA GLY A 53 6.35 -6.51 -29.32
C GLY A 53 5.52 -6.51 -30.63
N LYS A 54 4.76 -7.59 -30.89
CA LYS A 54 3.97 -7.78 -32.13
C LYS A 54 2.98 -6.63 -32.50
N GLY A 55 2.77 -5.65 -31.62
CA GLY A 55 1.98 -4.43 -31.86
C GLY A 55 2.76 -3.10 -31.81
N GLY A 56 4.10 -3.14 -31.71
CA GLY A 56 4.98 -1.97 -31.55
C GLY A 56 5.13 -1.11 -32.81
N ALA A 57 5.76 0.06 -32.67
CA ALA A 57 5.84 1.10 -33.71
C ALA A 57 6.51 0.65 -35.03
N GLY A 58 7.34 -0.39 -35.01
CA GLY A 58 7.92 -1.01 -36.21
C GLY A 58 6.93 -1.84 -37.05
N ASN A 59 5.71 -2.09 -36.54
CA ASN A 59 4.71 -2.98 -37.16
C ASN A 59 3.41 -2.27 -37.60
N ARG A 60 3.30 -0.93 -37.54
CA ARG A 60 2.11 -0.18 -37.99
C ARG A 60 2.44 1.17 -38.64
N GLU A 61 1.89 1.43 -39.83
CA GLU A 61 2.21 2.59 -40.68
C GLU A 61 1.51 3.92 -40.30
N THR A 62 0.58 3.93 -39.35
CA THR A 62 -0.18 5.16 -39.01
C THR A 62 -0.51 5.23 -37.53
N PHE A 63 0.31 5.95 -36.76
CA PHE A 63 0.01 6.29 -35.35
C PHE A 63 -0.14 7.81 -35.19
N LEU A 64 -1.26 8.24 -34.60
CA LEU A 64 -1.61 9.65 -34.35
C LEU A 64 -0.81 10.28 -33.19
N LYS A 65 -0.18 9.47 -32.34
CA LYS A 65 0.61 9.94 -31.20
C LYS A 65 2.00 9.32 -31.25
N LYS A 66 3.02 10.16 -31.41
CA LYS A 66 4.43 9.75 -31.51
C LYS A 66 4.88 9.22 -30.15
N ILE A 67 5.26 7.94 -30.07
CA ILE A 67 5.82 7.33 -28.86
C ILE A 67 7.22 7.92 -28.63
N GLU A 68 7.48 8.44 -27.43
CA GLU A 68 8.73 9.16 -27.10
C GLU A 68 9.93 8.21 -26.87
N THR A 69 9.70 6.97 -26.41
CA THR A 69 10.76 5.99 -26.12
C THR A 69 10.52 4.68 -26.87
N ARG A 70 11.51 4.22 -27.65
CA ARG A 70 11.40 3.02 -28.51
C ARG A 70 12.25 1.83 -28.08
N SER A 71 13.13 2.03 -27.11
CA SER A 71 14.00 0.95 -26.62
C SER A 71 13.39 0.32 -25.38
N PRO A 72 13.50 -1.01 -25.20
CA PRO A 72 13.09 -1.66 -23.96
C PRO A 72 13.88 -1.07 -22.79
N TYR A 73 13.23 -0.91 -21.65
CA TYR A 73 13.85 -0.35 -20.45
C TYR A 73 13.36 -1.08 -19.20
N THR A 74 14.25 -1.15 -18.21
CA THR A 74 13.89 -1.63 -16.87
C THR A 74 13.60 -0.42 -15.98
N ARG A 75 12.53 -0.49 -15.18
CA ARG A 75 12.20 0.50 -14.16
C ARG A 75 11.96 -0.16 -12.81
N ILE A 76 12.18 0.58 -11.73
CA ILE A 76 11.63 0.23 -10.42
C ILE A 76 10.18 0.70 -10.47
N ASP A 77 9.25 -0.23 -10.50
CA ASP A 77 7.83 0.10 -10.57
C ASP A 77 7.28 0.46 -9.18
N LYS A 78 7.78 -0.22 -8.15
CA LYS A 78 7.36 0.02 -6.76
C LYS A 78 8.49 -0.31 -5.80
N ALA A 79 8.69 0.56 -4.81
CA ALA A 79 9.54 0.29 -3.68
C ALA A 79 8.87 0.81 -2.40
N VAL A 80 8.64 -0.07 -1.44
CA VAL A 80 7.95 0.23 -0.18
C VAL A 80 8.70 -0.38 0.99
N LEU A 81 8.83 0.37 2.08
CA LEU A 81 9.35 -0.07 3.36
C LEU A 81 8.28 0.11 4.44
N ASP A 82 7.86 -1.00 5.03
CA ASP A 82 6.79 -1.11 6.00
C ASP A 82 7.35 -1.34 7.41
N PHE A 83 6.92 -0.50 8.35
CA PHE A 83 7.23 -0.55 9.77
C PHE A 83 5.96 -0.80 10.55
N LYS A 84 5.99 -1.77 11.46
CA LYS A 84 4.91 -2.03 12.40
C LYS A 84 5.47 -2.06 13.81
N VAL A 85 5.11 -1.05 14.58
CA VAL A 85 5.47 -0.90 15.99
C VAL A 85 4.35 -1.51 16.83
N ILE A 86 4.66 -2.53 17.61
CA ILE A 86 3.72 -3.28 18.44
C ILE A 86 3.94 -2.83 19.89
N TYR A 87 3.00 -2.01 20.39
CA TYR A 87 3.04 -1.53 21.76
C TYR A 87 2.42 -2.52 22.74
N SER A 88 1.42 -3.28 22.29
CA SER A 88 0.78 -4.35 23.06
C SER A 88 0.12 -5.35 22.09
N PRO A 89 -0.38 -6.50 22.58
CA PRO A 89 -1.11 -7.45 21.74
C PRO A 89 -2.33 -6.85 21.02
N THR A 90 -2.84 -5.71 21.49
CA THR A 90 -4.03 -5.05 20.94
C THR A 90 -3.73 -3.73 20.23
N ILE A 91 -2.57 -3.10 20.46
CA ILE A 91 -2.24 -1.77 19.92
C ILE A 91 -0.97 -1.87 19.08
N SER A 92 -1.09 -1.45 17.82
CA SER A 92 0.04 -1.30 16.92
C SER A 92 -0.02 0.01 16.16
N TYR A 93 1.13 0.59 15.85
CA TYR A 93 1.25 1.69 14.90
C TYR A 93 1.90 1.18 13.64
N ARG A 94 1.31 1.51 12.49
CA ARG A 94 1.81 1.11 11.18
C ARG A 94 2.26 2.32 10.41
N PHE A 95 3.40 2.21 9.76
CA PHE A 95 4.00 3.28 8.97
C PHE A 95 4.64 2.70 7.71
N SER A 96 4.45 3.34 6.57
CA SER A 96 5.02 2.92 5.29
C SER A 96 5.71 4.09 4.61
N LEU A 97 6.95 3.87 4.21
CA LEU A 97 7.67 4.74 3.30
C LEU A 97 7.55 4.16 1.90
N ARG A 98 7.11 4.99 0.95
CA ARG A 98 7.10 4.64 -0.46
C ARG A 98 8.12 5.51 -1.18
N PHE A 99 8.84 4.88 -2.08
CA PHE A 99 9.86 5.53 -2.90
C PHE A 99 9.32 5.68 -4.33
N ASN A 100 9.56 6.83 -4.92
CA ASN A 100 9.36 7.11 -6.34
C ASN A 100 10.63 7.76 -6.92
N ASP A 101 10.61 8.07 -8.21
CA ASP A 101 11.74 8.71 -8.92
C ASP A 101 12.18 10.04 -8.27
N ASN A 102 11.31 10.69 -7.51
CA ASN A 102 11.54 12.01 -6.89
C ASN A 102 11.92 11.94 -5.41
N GLY A 103 11.91 10.75 -4.78
CA GLY A 103 12.29 10.57 -3.37
C GLY A 103 11.35 9.66 -2.58
N ALA A 104 11.44 9.76 -1.26
CA ALA A 104 10.64 8.96 -0.33
C ALA A 104 9.55 9.80 0.35
N TYR A 105 8.35 9.25 0.50
CA TYR A 105 7.26 9.89 1.22
C TYR A 105 6.51 8.92 2.13
N ALA A 106 5.87 9.47 3.16
CA ALA A 106 5.02 8.72 4.09
C ALA A 106 3.68 8.37 3.42
N ASP A 107 3.60 7.15 2.90
CA ASP A 107 2.46 6.65 2.13
C ASP A 107 1.29 6.32 3.07
N LYS A 108 1.56 5.55 4.13
CA LYS A 108 0.56 5.00 5.06
C LYS A 108 1.04 5.24 6.49
N HIS A 109 0.17 5.75 7.36
CA HIS A 109 0.51 5.88 8.77
C HIS A 109 -0.74 5.90 9.64
N TYR A 110 -0.90 4.92 10.53
CA TYR A 110 -2.09 4.82 11.35
C TYR A 110 -1.86 4.03 12.64
N LEU A 111 -2.62 4.38 13.66
CA LEU A 111 -2.78 3.61 14.87
C LEU A 111 -3.90 2.58 14.66
N LEU A 112 -3.64 1.34 15.06
CA LEU A 112 -4.57 0.23 15.01
C LEU A 112 -4.76 -0.34 16.40
N TYR A 113 -5.98 -0.26 16.91
CA TYR A 113 -6.45 -1.04 18.03
C TYR A 113 -7.25 -2.23 17.50
N LYS A 114 -6.83 -3.45 17.84
CA LYS A 114 -7.54 -4.69 17.48
C LYS A 114 -7.65 -5.59 18.70
N ASN A 115 -8.87 -5.93 19.08
CA ASN A 115 -9.15 -6.83 20.19
C ASN A 115 -10.29 -7.77 19.79
N ASN A 116 -9.96 -9.05 19.57
CA ASN A 116 -10.88 -10.07 19.07
C ASN A 116 -11.67 -9.56 17.85
N ASP A 117 -12.96 -9.30 18.04
CA ASP A 117 -13.88 -8.88 16.98
C ASP A 117 -13.92 -7.36 16.76
N LEU A 118 -13.29 -6.56 17.63
CA LEU A 118 -13.28 -5.10 17.53
C LEU A 118 -12.00 -4.61 16.86
N ARG A 119 -12.15 -3.76 15.84
CA ARG A 119 -11.04 -3.08 15.16
C ARG A 119 -11.33 -1.58 15.06
N LEU A 120 -10.43 -0.77 15.57
CA LEU A 120 -10.41 0.68 15.42
C LEU A 120 -9.09 1.10 14.76
N GLU A 121 -9.19 1.85 13.67
CA GLU A 121 -8.06 2.38 12.92
C GLU A 121 -8.16 3.90 12.83
N ILE A 122 -7.10 4.61 13.19
CA ILE A 122 -7.05 6.07 13.15
C ILE A 122 -5.75 6.51 12.48
N GLY A 123 -5.85 7.26 11.38
CA GLY A 123 -4.70 7.80 10.66
C GLY A 123 -4.93 7.85 9.15
N LYS A 124 -3.85 7.87 8.37
CA LYS A 124 -3.86 7.87 6.90
C LYS A 124 -3.71 6.45 6.37
N ASN A 125 -4.77 5.93 5.75
CA ASN A 125 -4.75 4.63 5.07
C ASN A 125 -5.79 4.57 3.95
N ARG A 126 -5.81 3.48 3.17
CA ARG A 126 -6.85 3.28 2.16
C ARG A 126 -8.22 3.10 2.83
N PRO A 127 -9.32 3.53 2.17
CA PRO A 127 -10.66 3.30 2.67
C PRO A 127 -10.90 1.82 2.95
N ALA A 128 -11.57 1.52 4.05
CA ALA A 128 -11.94 0.16 4.44
C ALA A 128 -13.10 -0.37 3.58
N VAL A 129 -12.80 -0.70 2.32
CA VAL A 129 -13.71 -1.41 1.43
C VAL A 129 -13.14 -2.80 1.17
N ALA A 130 -13.98 -3.82 1.31
CA ALA A 130 -13.62 -5.20 1.07
C ALA A 130 -13.38 -5.43 -0.43
N LEU A 131 -12.17 -5.08 -0.88
CA LEU A 131 -11.68 -5.44 -2.20
C LEU A 131 -11.23 -6.90 -2.15
N LYS A 132 -12.03 -7.80 -2.71
CA LYS A 132 -11.62 -9.20 -2.86
C LYS A 132 -10.49 -9.26 -3.89
N ARG A 133 -9.24 -9.37 -3.41
CA ARG A 133 -8.03 -9.49 -4.25
C ARG A 133 -8.01 -10.70 -5.21
N ALA A 134 -8.89 -11.68 -4.99
CA ALA A 134 -8.95 -12.90 -5.82
C ALA A 134 -9.44 -12.66 -7.27
N THR A 135 -9.91 -11.44 -7.58
CA THR A 135 -10.28 -11.02 -8.93
C THR A 135 -9.48 -9.77 -9.28
N GLU A 136 -8.28 -9.94 -9.83
CA GLU A 136 -7.35 -8.86 -10.23
C GLU A 136 -7.90 -7.89 -11.29
N ALA A 137 -9.06 -8.18 -11.88
CA ALA A 137 -9.81 -7.21 -12.66
C ALA A 137 -10.56 -6.26 -11.71
N TYR A 138 -9.85 -5.31 -11.11
CA TYR A 138 -10.54 -4.19 -10.47
C TYR A 138 -11.42 -3.51 -11.52
N PRO A 139 -12.75 -3.35 -11.30
CA PRO A 139 -13.52 -2.49 -12.17
C PRO A 139 -12.88 -1.10 -12.11
N LEU A 140 -12.55 -0.50 -13.27
CA LEU A 140 -11.86 0.78 -13.39
C LEU A 140 -12.42 1.87 -12.45
N ILE A 141 -13.73 1.85 -12.24
CA ILE A 141 -14.47 2.75 -11.34
C ILE A 141 -14.10 2.51 -9.85
N GLY A 142 -13.97 1.25 -9.45
CA GLY A 142 -13.55 0.88 -8.10
C GLY A 142 -12.09 1.26 -7.83
N THR A 143 -11.20 1.04 -8.81
CA THR A 143 -9.81 1.50 -8.73
C THR A 143 -9.76 3.01 -8.51
N ALA A 144 -10.48 3.78 -9.33
CA ALA A 144 -10.53 5.24 -9.21
C ALA A 144 -11.03 5.71 -7.83
N TYR A 145 -11.98 4.98 -7.22
CA TYR A 145 -12.51 5.34 -5.91
C TYR A 145 -11.59 4.94 -4.73
N TRP A 146 -10.81 3.87 -4.84
CA TRP A 146 -10.09 3.28 -3.71
C TRP A 146 -8.56 3.37 -3.78
N LYS A 147 -8.00 3.97 -4.84
CA LYS A 147 -6.55 4.11 -5.04
C LYS A 147 -5.90 4.98 -3.96
N GLY A 148 -6.43 6.19 -3.77
CA GLY A 148 -5.91 7.19 -2.83
C GLY A 148 -6.20 6.87 -1.37
N ARG A 149 -5.27 7.23 -0.49
CA ARG A 149 -5.38 7.10 0.96
C ARG A 149 -6.07 8.31 1.56
N GLN A 150 -6.79 8.10 2.65
CA GLN A 150 -7.48 9.16 3.38
C GLN A 150 -7.13 9.16 4.86
N TYR A 151 -7.17 10.33 5.48
CA TYR A 151 -7.23 10.44 6.93
C TYR A 151 -8.62 10.02 7.41
N HIS A 152 -8.68 9.00 8.25
CA HIS A 152 -9.94 8.50 8.81
C HIS A 152 -9.81 8.00 10.25
N ALA A 153 -10.96 7.92 10.89
CA ALA A 153 -11.24 7.02 12.00
C ALA A 153 -12.22 5.95 11.50
N ASP A 154 -11.82 4.69 11.56
CA ASP A 154 -12.55 3.52 11.06
C ASP A 154 -12.80 2.53 12.19
N LEU A 155 -14.06 2.27 12.50
CA LEU A 155 -14.49 1.29 13.49
C LEU A 155 -15.16 0.12 12.78
N SER A 156 -14.75 -1.10 13.10
CA SER A 156 -15.44 -2.32 12.69
C SER A 156 -15.61 -3.26 13.85
N ARG A 157 -16.72 -4.00 13.82
CA ARG A 157 -16.99 -5.08 14.75
C ARG A 157 -17.60 -6.27 14.03
N THR A 158 -17.09 -7.44 14.33
CA THR A 158 -17.67 -8.73 13.94
C THR A 158 -18.53 -9.24 15.09
N SER A 159 -19.65 -9.88 14.80
CA SER A 159 -20.53 -10.49 15.79
C SER A 159 -21.23 -11.69 15.15
N GLY A 160 -20.70 -12.89 15.38
CA GLY A 160 -21.15 -14.11 14.72
C GLY A 160 -20.95 -14.02 13.21
N ILE A 161 -22.02 -14.20 12.44
CA ILE A 161 -22.02 -14.10 10.97
C ILE A 161 -22.06 -12.65 10.46
N PHE A 162 -22.27 -11.67 11.34
CA PHE A 162 -22.44 -10.27 10.94
C PHE A 162 -21.15 -9.47 11.10
N ASN A 163 -20.89 -8.61 10.14
CA ASN A 163 -19.82 -7.63 10.16
C ASN A 163 -20.45 -6.25 10.00
N TYR A 164 -20.16 -5.31 10.89
CA TYR A 164 -20.60 -3.93 10.75
C TYR A 164 -19.46 -2.97 11.04
N GLY A 165 -19.55 -1.77 10.49
CA GLY A 165 -18.55 -0.75 10.68
C GLY A 165 -19.04 0.64 10.32
N ALA A 166 -18.36 1.62 10.88
CA ALA A 166 -18.59 3.03 10.61
C ALA A 166 -17.24 3.71 10.42
N SER A 167 -17.16 4.66 9.51
CA SER A 167 -15.97 5.46 9.28
C SER A 167 -16.31 6.94 9.23
N LEU A 168 -15.41 7.76 9.75
CA LEU A 168 -15.39 9.21 9.57
C LEU A 168 -14.06 9.54 8.88
N ALA A 169 -14.12 10.18 7.72
CA ALA A 169 -12.94 10.48 6.93
C ALA A 169 -12.94 11.92 6.43
N LEU A 170 -11.75 12.48 6.19
CA LEU A 170 -11.62 13.71 5.42
C LEU A 170 -11.87 13.41 3.94
N LYS A 171 -12.64 14.25 3.26
CA LYS A 171 -12.88 14.09 1.83
C LYS A 171 -11.57 14.20 1.06
N ARG A 172 -11.38 13.28 0.11
CA ARG A 172 -10.23 13.25 -0.79
C ARG A 172 -10.46 14.22 -1.96
N PRO A 173 -9.41 14.92 -2.42
CA PRO A 173 -9.48 15.70 -3.64
C PRO A 173 -9.61 14.77 -4.86
N LEU A 174 -10.10 15.33 -5.97
CA LEU A 174 -10.00 14.69 -7.27
C LEU A 174 -8.60 14.93 -7.84
N ASP A 175 -8.03 13.90 -8.43
CA ASP A 175 -6.71 13.93 -9.05
C ASP A 175 -6.74 13.11 -10.36
N TYR A 176 -5.67 13.17 -11.14
CA TYR A 176 -5.48 12.36 -12.34
C TYR A 176 -4.36 11.34 -12.13
N ASP A 177 -4.72 10.07 -12.21
CA ASP A 177 -3.77 8.97 -12.04
C ASP A 177 -4.00 7.92 -13.13
N ASP A 178 -2.97 7.13 -13.41
CA ASP A 178 -3.01 6.13 -14.46
C ASP A 178 -3.96 4.99 -14.09
N ALA A 179 -4.76 4.59 -15.08
CA ALA A 179 -5.81 3.57 -14.97
C ALA A 179 -5.26 2.18 -14.62
N ALA A 180 -4.04 1.91 -15.08
CA ALA A 180 -3.26 0.71 -14.87
C ALA A 180 -1.78 1.12 -14.72
N GLU A 181 -0.94 0.21 -14.23
CA GLU A 181 0.50 0.44 -14.01
C GLU A 181 1.26 0.81 -15.30
N ASP A 182 0.72 0.40 -16.44
CA ASP A 182 1.08 0.92 -17.76
C ASP A 182 0.45 2.30 -17.96
N LYS A 183 1.25 3.36 -17.76
CA LYS A 183 0.96 4.82 -17.84
C LYS A 183 0.36 5.32 -19.17
N SER A 184 -0.62 4.60 -19.70
CA SER A 184 -1.18 4.74 -21.04
C SER A 184 -2.36 5.71 -21.05
N PHE A 185 -3.17 5.69 -19.99
CA PHE A 185 -4.37 6.51 -19.84
C PHE A 185 -4.52 7.01 -18.41
N ARG A 186 -4.49 8.35 -18.26
CA ARG A 186 -4.85 9.01 -17.00
C ARG A 186 -6.37 9.07 -16.87
N MET A 187 -6.88 8.67 -15.71
CA MET A 187 -8.28 8.77 -15.33
C MET A 187 -8.43 9.69 -14.13
N LEU A 188 -9.62 10.28 -13.98
CA LEU A 188 -9.97 11.03 -12.79
C LEU A 188 -10.16 10.04 -11.62
N VAL A 189 -9.38 10.22 -10.56
CA VAL A 189 -9.39 9.37 -9.36
C VAL A 189 -9.58 10.21 -8.10
N TYR A 190 -9.93 9.58 -6.99
CA TYR A 190 -9.74 10.19 -5.68
C TYR A 190 -8.27 10.07 -5.28
N GLY A 191 -7.59 11.21 -5.22
CA GLY A 191 -6.21 11.32 -4.84
C GLY A 191 -5.98 11.06 -3.35
N ASP A 192 -4.71 11.09 -2.96
CA ASP A 192 -4.33 11.05 -1.55
C ASP A 192 -4.87 12.30 -0.82
N SER A 193 -5.44 12.10 0.38
CA SER A 193 -5.85 13.23 1.21
C SER A 193 -4.61 13.91 1.78
N GLU A 194 -4.45 15.19 1.47
CA GLU A 194 -3.66 16.12 2.26
C GLU A 194 -4.62 16.98 3.10
N LYS A 195 -4.12 17.48 4.24
CA LYS A 195 -4.92 18.39 5.07
C LYS A 195 -4.95 19.74 4.38
N VAL A 196 -6.12 20.13 3.89
CA VAL A 196 -6.34 21.42 3.23
C VAL A 196 -7.36 22.23 4.03
N ASP A 197 -7.23 23.56 4.01
CA ASP A 197 -8.21 24.43 4.64
C ASP A 197 -9.58 24.32 3.94
N GLY A 198 -10.67 24.35 4.70
CA GLY A 198 -12.03 24.14 4.18
C GLY A 198 -12.40 22.70 3.79
N GLN A 199 -11.58 21.71 4.13
CA GLN A 199 -11.84 20.30 3.81
C GLN A 199 -13.06 19.77 4.58
N THR A 200 -13.99 19.14 3.86
CA THR A 200 -15.20 18.55 4.43
C THR A 200 -14.99 17.09 4.83
N TYR A 201 -15.92 16.54 5.62
CA TYR A 201 -15.87 15.15 6.08
C TYR A 201 -16.87 14.25 5.33
N GLU A 202 -16.59 12.96 5.33
CA GLU A 202 -17.44 11.88 4.84
C GLU A 202 -17.71 10.88 5.96
N ILE A 203 -18.96 10.41 6.04
CA ILE A 203 -19.38 9.39 6.98
C ILE A 203 -19.75 8.14 6.17
N GLY A 204 -19.10 7.02 6.47
CA GLY A 204 -19.37 5.73 5.85
C GLY A 204 -20.00 4.77 6.85
N LEU A 205 -20.99 4.01 6.41
CA LEU A 205 -21.53 2.87 7.15
C LEU A 205 -21.37 1.62 6.29
N ARG A 206 -20.97 0.51 6.92
CA ARG A 206 -20.88 -0.80 6.27
C ARG A 206 -21.55 -1.85 7.11
N ALA A 207 -22.24 -2.76 6.44
CA ALA A 207 -22.75 -3.99 7.01
C ALA A 207 -22.51 -5.12 6.00
N GLY A 208 -22.17 -6.30 6.50
CA GLY A 208 -21.91 -7.49 5.72
C GLY A 208 -22.29 -8.74 6.51
N MET A 209 -22.53 -9.82 5.80
CA MET A 209 -22.85 -11.11 6.38
C MET A 209 -21.97 -12.17 5.74
N GLU A 210 -21.28 -12.96 6.56
CA GLU A 210 -20.47 -14.07 6.10
C GLU A 210 -21.32 -15.35 6.13
N LEU A 211 -21.78 -15.76 4.95
CA LEU A 211 -22.44 -17.04 4.77
C LEU A 211 -21.35 -18.09 4.53
N GLY A 212 -21.21 -19.04 5.47
CA GLY A 212 -20.32 -20.18 5.29
C GLY A 212 -20.66 -20.99 4.03
N ILE A 213 -19.79 -21.95 3.66
CA ILE A 213 -20.02 -22.84 2.51
C ILE A 213 -21.36 -23.57 2.70
N MET A 214 -22.39 -23.15 1.96
CA MET A 214 -23.65 -23.88 1.89
C MET A 214 -23.42 -25.17 1.11
N ARG A 215 -23.22 -26.28 1.84
CA ARG A 215 -23.28 -27.61 1.25
C ARG A 215 -24.74 -27.92 0.95
N PHE A 216 -25.18 -27.69 -0.29
CA PHE A 216 -26.42 -28.25 -0.79
C PHE A 216 -26.25 -29.78 -0.85
N LYS A 217 -27.12 -30.50 -0.14
CA LYS A 217 -27.26 -31.96 -0.25
C LYS A 217 -28.11 -32.32 -1.45
#